data_AF-A0A382R870-F1
#
_entry.id   AF-A0A382R870-F1
#
_cell.length_a   1.000
_cell.length_b   1.000
_cell.length_c   1.000
_cell.angle_alpha   90.00
_cell.angle_beta   90.00
_cell.angle_gamma   90.00
#
_symmetry.space_group_name_H-M   'P 1'
#
loop_
_entity.id
_entity.type
_entity.pdbx_description
1 polymer ?
#
loop_
_entity_poly.entity_id
_entity_poly.type
_entity_poly.pdbx_seq_one_letter_code
_entity_poly.pdbx_strand_id
1 'polypeptide(L)'
;MWRSNNDLIPKNLDLLLVQPSLDFTRDLNALMARKVEEDIIISNCPPPGIGYLLAIAKQNGIKATFIDMVTSKVHAEELYHYINISKPTLVGFGALTIQIKHAGVLAQEIKSRF
;
A
#
# COMPACT_ATOMS: atom_id res chain seq x y z
N MET A 1 26.12 7.18 -1.40
CA MET A 1 25.84 8.06 -0.26
C MET A 1 24.67 8.96 -0.66
N TRP A 2 23.44 8.61 -0.29
CA TRP A 2 22.27 9.43 -0.65
C TRP A 2 22.26 10.66 0.25
N ARG A 3 22.26 11.86 -0.35
CA ARG A 3 22.25 13.12 0.39
C ARG A 3 20.88 13.28 1.06
N SER A 4 20.87 13.30 2.37
CA SER A 4 19.71 13.71 3.16
C SER A 4 19.53 15.22 2.96
N ASN A 5 18.63 15.60 2.07
CA ASN A 5 18.12 16.96 1.98
C ASN A 5 17.06 17.12 3.07
N ASN A 6 17.51 17.30 4.32
CA ASN A 6 16.65 17.43 5.50
C ASN A 6 15.56 18.53 5.38
N ASP A 7 15.73 19.47 4.45
CA ASP A 7 14.78 20.58 4.22
C ASP A 7 13.72 20.30 3.15
N LEU A 8 13.78 19.17 2.43
CA LEU A 8 12.79 18.81 1.39
C LEU A 8 11.67 17.88 1.88
N ILE A 9 11.84 17.24 3.04
CA ILE A 9 10.87 16.27 3.57
C ILE A 9 9.92 17.02 4.53
N PRO A 10 8.62 17.07 4.26
CA PRO A 10 7.67 17.73 5.15
C PRO A 10 7.69 17.09 6.54
N LYS A 11 7.83 17.92 7.60
CA LYS A 11 7.97 17.46 8.99
C LYS A 11 6.75 16.72 9.55
N ASN A 12 5.59 16.84 8.92
CA ASN A 12 4.33 16.23 9.35
C ASN A 12 3.80 15.19 8.34
N LEU A 13 4.68 14.59 7.54
CA LEU A 13 4.26 13.61 6.55
C LEU A 13 3.86 12.28 7.23
N ASP A 14 2.58 11.91 7.13
CA ASP A 14 2.09 10.57 7.43
C ASP A 14 1.72 9.85 6.12
N LEU A 15 2.44 8.76 5.83
CA LEU A 15 2.32 7.99 4.60
C LEU A 15 1.42 6.77 4.81
N LEU A 16 0.39 6.63 3.98
CA LEU A 16 -0.31 5.37 3.79
C LEU A 16 0.04 4.80 2.42
N LEU A 17 0.75 3.67 2.41
CA LEU A 17 1.05 2.91 1.19
C LEU A 17 0.06 1.75 1.06
N VAL A 18 -0.59 1.62 -0.08
CA VAL A 18 -1.65 0.62 -0.32
C VAL A 18 -1.29 -0.24 -1.52
N GLN A 19 -1.31 -1.56 -1.36
CA GLN A 19 -1.35 -2.48 -2.50
C GLN A 19 -2.83 -2.70 -2.86
N PRO A 20 -3.32 -2.15 -3.99
CA PRO A 20 -4.75 -2.08 -4.26
C PRO A 20 -5.29 -3.36 -4.88
N SER A 21 -6.52 -3.71 -4.49
CA SER A 21 -7.33 -4.75 -5.13
C SER A 21 -8.78 -4.28 -5.20
N LEU A 22 -9.37 -4.31 -6.39
CA LEU A 22 -10.82 -4.06 -6.59
C LEU A 22 -11.63 -5.36 -6.66
N ASP A 23 -10.98 -6.49 -6.94
CA ASP A 23 -11.60 -7.80 -7.04
C ASP A 23 -10.96 -8.71 -5.99
N PHE A 24 -11.29 -8.40 -4.73
CA PHE A 24 -10.71 -9.06 -3.57
C PHE A 24 -10.81 -10.58 -3.66
N THR A 25 -11.98 -11.09 -4.03
CA THR A 25 -12.24 -12.53 -4.11
C THR A 25 -11.38 -13.19 -5.18
N ARG A 26 -11.28 -12.59 -6.37
CA ARG A 26 -10.42 -13.12 -7.43
C ARG A 26 -8.95 -13.07 -7.06
N ASP A 27 -8.49 -11.96 -6.50
CA ASP A 27 -7.08 -11.76 -6.17
C ASP A 27 -6.67 -12.63 -4.97
N LEU A 28 -7.57 -12.85 -4.00
CA LEU A 28 -7.40 -13.80 -2.91
C LEU A 28 -7.34 -15.25 -3.42
N ASN A 29 -8.24 -15.64 -4.33
CA ASN A 29 -8.23 -16.97 -4.93
C ASN A 29 -6.94 -17.21 -5.72
N ALA A 30 -6.45 -16.22 -6.46
CA ALA A 30 -5.17 -16.30 -7.16
C ALA A 30 -3.98 -16.45 -6.18
N LEU A 31 -4.01 -15.73 -5.05
CA LEU A 31 -3.00 -15.88 -3.99
C LEU A 31 -3.05 -17.28 -3.38
N MET A 32 -4.24 -17.79 -3.07
CA MET A 32 -4.43 -19.12 -2.51
C MET A 32 -3.99 -20.21 -3.49
N ALA A 33 -4.35 -20.10 -4.77
CA ALA A 33 -3.94 -21.06 -5.80
C ALA A 33 -2.41 -21.17 -5.91
N ARG A 34 -1.69 -20.06 -5.80
CA ARG A 34 -0.21 -20.08 -5.79
C ARG A 34 0.35 -20.76 -4.54
N LYS A 35 -0.31 -20.65 -3.38
CA LYS A 35 0.13 -21.30 -2.14
C LYS A 35 -0.01 -22.82 -2.15
N VAL A 36 -0.70 -23.40 -3.13
CA VAL A 36 -0.87 -24.86 -3.28
C VAL A 36 0.36 -25.52 -3.90
N GLU A 37 1.27 -24.77 -4.53
CA GLU A 37 2.56 -25.32 -4.95
C GLU A 37 3.44 -25.56 -3.71
N GLU A 38 3.36 -26.78 -3.15
CA GLU A 38 3.99 -27.19 -1.88
C GLU A 38 5.51 -26.94 -1.83
N ASP A 39 6.16 -26.90 -2.99
CA ASP A 39 7.60 -26.69 -3.12
C ASP A 39 8.02 -25.21 -3.18
N ILE A 40 7.06 -24.26 -3.27
CA ILE A 40 7.35 -22.82 -3.35
C ILE A 40 6.81 -22.08 -2.13
N ILE A 41 7.72 -21.66 -1.25
CA ILE A 41 7.38 -20.78 -0.12
C ILE A 41 7.03 -19.40 -0.66
N ILE A 42 5.74 -19.08 -0.68
CA ILE A 42 5.28 -17.73 -1.00
C ILE A 42 5.44 -16.85 0.22
N SER A 43 6.41 -15.94 0.14
CA SER A 43 6.63 -14.91 1.15
C SER A 43 5.45 -13.92 1.15
N ASN A 44 4.88 -13.68 2.33
CA ASN A 44 3.87 -12.61 2.54
C ASN A 44 4.54 -11.24 2.76
N CYS A 45 5.80 -11.06 2.35
CA CYS A 45 6.48 -9.78 2.50
C CYS A 45 5.90 -8.73 1.53
N PRO A 46 5.95 -7.43 1.90
CA PRO A 46 5.67 -6.35 0.98
C PRO A 46 6.52 -6.46 -0.29
N PRO A 47 6.04 -5.98 -1.44
CA PRO A 47 6.87 -5.86 -2.64
C PRO A 47 8.18 -5.11 -2.33
N PRO A 48 9.34 -5.49 -2.90
CA PRO A 48 10.63 -4.89 -2.55
C PRO A 48 10.66 -3.36 -2.66
N GLY A 49 9.95 -2.79 -3.65
CA GLY A 49 9.82 -1.34 -3.79
C GLY A 49 9.10 -0.67 -2.61
N ILE A 50 8.04 -1.31 -2.09
CA ILE A 50 7.37 -0.84 -0.87
C ILE A 50 8.28 -0.99 0.34
N GLY A 51 8.98 -2.13 0.46
CA GLY A 51 9.96 -2.35 1.53
C GLY A 51 11.05 -1.28 1.56
N TYR A 52 11.55 -0.88 0.39
CA TYR A 52 12.50 0.22 0.26
C TYR A 52 11.90 1.55 0.73
N LEU A 53 10.68 1.90 0.28
CA LEU A 53 10.01 3.14 0.71
C LEU A 53 9.77 3.19 2.22
N LEU A 54 9.35 2.07 2.83
CA LEU A 54 9.19 1.97 4.28
C LEU A 54 10.52 2.14 5.02
N ALA A 55 11.60 1.55 4.51
CA ALA A 55 12.93 1.69 5.09
C ALA A 55 13.41 3.15 5.05
N ILE A 56 13.26 3.81 3.90
CA ILE A 56 13.63 5.23 3.74
C ILE A 56 12.75 6.12 4.60
N ALA A 57 11.44 5.87 4.67
CA ALA A 57 10.53 6.62 5.52
C ALA A 57 10.95 6.54 7.00
N LYS A 58 11.24 5.33 7.49
CA LYS A 58 11.74 5.09 8.83
C LYS A 58 13.06 5.81 9.11
N GLN A 59 14.00 5.78 8.17
CA GLN A 59 15.29 6.48 8.30
C GLN A 59 15.14 8.00 8.44
N ASN A 60 14.08 8.58 7.87
CA ASN A 60 13.80 10.02 7.90
C ASN A 60 12.76 10.41 8.96
N GLY A 61 12.39 9.51 9.87
CA GLY A 61 11.40 9.78 10.91
C GLY A 61 9.98 10.01 10.39
N ILE A 62 9.70 9.58 9.16
CA ILE A 62 8.38 9.68 8.53
C ILE A 62 7.53 8.51 9.01
N LYS A 63 6.34 8.81 9.56
CA LYS A 63 5.37 7.76 9.88
C LYS A 63 4.84 7.17 8.57
N ALA A 64 4.99 5.87 8.40
CA ALA A 64 4.54 5.17 7.22
C ALA A 64 3.84 3.87 7.59
N THR A 65 2.65 3.68 7.05
CA THR A 65 1.85 2.47 7.19
C THR A 65 1.71 1.80 5.83
N PHE A 66 1.76 0.47 5.80
CA PHE A 66 1.50 -0.31 4.59
C PHE A 66 0.27 -1.20 4.80
N ILE A 67 -0.64 -1.16 3.83
CA ILE A 67 -1.80 -2.04 3.77
C ILE A 67 -1.76 -2.78 2.44
N ASP A 68 -1.76 -4.10 2.51
CA ASP A 68 -2.04 -4.93 1.35
C ASP A 68 -3.48 -5.44 1.44
N MET A 69 -4.33 -4.97 0.53
CA MET A 69 -5.76 -5.26 0.56
C MET A 69 -6.06 -6.75 0.50
N VAL A 70 -5.22 -7.53 -0.20
CA VAL A 70 -5.43 -8.98 -0.39
C VAL A 70 -4.95 -9.74 0.83
N THR A 71 -3.69 -9.54 1.24
CA THR A 71 -3.11 -10.31 2.34
C THR A 71 -3.64 -9.90 3.70
N SER A 72 -4.04 -8.65 3.86
CA SER A 72 -4.62 -8.11 5.09
C SER A 72 -6.13 -8.24 5.16
N LYS A 73 -6.77 -8.81 4.11
CA LYS A 73 -8.23 -8.97 4.01
C LYS A 73 -9.00 -7.65 4.16
N VAL A 74 -8.47 -6.58 3.58
CA VAL A 74 -9.04 -5.23 3.67
C VAL A 74 -9.79 -4.91 2.39
N HIS A 75 -11.10 -4.73 2.50
CA HIS A 75 -11.94 -4.27 1.41
C HIS A 75 -11.86 -2.74 1.23
N ALA A 76 -12.35 -2.23 0.09
CA ALA A 76 -12.29 -0.80 -0.21
C ALA A 76 -12.96 0.08 0.86
N GLU A 77 -14.13 -0.32 1.37
CA GLU A 77 -14.82 0.45 2.41
C GLU A 77 -14.07 0.46 3.75
N GLU A 78 -13.38 -0.62 4.10
CA GLU A 78 -12.52 -0.67 5.29
C GLU A 78 -11.29 0.21 5.12
N LEU A 79 -10.72 0.27 3.90
CA LEU A 79 -9.65 1.20 3.56
C LEU A 79 -10.11 2.65 3.71
N TYR A 80 -11.31 3.00 3.22
CA TYR A 80 -11.85 4.35 3.35
C TYR A 80 -12.14 4.70 4.82
N HIS A 81 -12.67 3.75 5.58
CA HIS A 81 -12.87 3.91 7.02
C HIS A 81 -11.54 4.17 7.75
N TYR A 82 -10.50 3.40 7.41
CA TYR A 82 -9.15 3.61 7.94
C TYR A 82 -8.61 5.00 7.60
N ILE A 83 -8.75 5.45 6.34
CA ILE A 83 -8.30 6.78 5.91
C ILE A 83 -9.00 7.89 6.67
N ASN A 84 -10.32 7.77 6.89
CA ASN A 84 -11.10 8.75 7.63
C ASN A 84 -10.63 8.91 9.09
N ILE A 85 -10.25 7.81 9.74
CA ILE A 85 -9.79 7.79 11.14
C ILE A 85 -8.32 8.23 11.24
N SER A 86 -7.45 7.62 10.42
CA SER A 86 -6.00 7.81 10.51
C SER A 86 -5.52 9.13 9.88
N LYS A 87 -6.31 9.70 8.95
CA LYS A 87 -6.04 10.96 8.24
C LYS A 87 -4.59 11.07 7.73
N PRO A 88 -4.13 10.12 6.90
CA PRO A 88 -2.78 10.16 6.35
C PRO A 88 -2.62 11.42 5.48
N THR A 89 -1.43 12.01 5.49
CA THR A 89 -1.12 13.20 4.68
C THR A 89 -0.96 12.84 3.21
N LEU A 90 -0.46 11.64 2.93
CA LEU A 90 -0.28 11.14 1.57
C LEU A 90 -0.73 9.67 1.50
N VAL A 91 -1.57 9.37 0.52
CA VAL A 91 -1.91 7.99 0.16
C VAL A 91 -1.19 7.64 -1.14
N GLY A 92 -0.33 6.63 -1.10
CA GLY A 92 0.40 6.09 -2.24
C GLY A 92 -0.08 4.69 -2.58
N PHE A 93 -0.13 4.35 -3.87
CA PHE A 93 -0.54 3.03 -4.33
C PHE A 93 0.62 2.28 -4.99
N GLY A 94 0.89 1.07 -4.52
CA GLY A 94 1.74 0.12 -5.23
C GLY A 94 0.98 -0.48 -6.40
N ALA A 95 1.28 -0.08 -7.63
CA ALA A 95 0.57 -0.57 -8.80
C ALA A 95 1.53 -1.11 -9.86
N LEU A 96 1.51 -2.42 -10.08
CA LEU A 96 2.02 -3.00 -11.32
C LEU A 96 1.02 -2.73 -12.45
N THR A 97 1.41 -2.94 -13.71
CA THR A 97 0.67 -2.48 -14.91
C THR A 97 -0.84 -2.79 -14.89
N ILE A 98 -1.22 -3.96 -14.38
CA ILE A 98 -2.64 -4.40 -14.29
C ILE A 98 -3.40 -3.68 -13.16
N GLN A 99 -2.70 -3.31 -12.08
CA GLN A 99 -3.26 -2.68 -10.89
C GLN A 99 -3.36 -1.15 -11.01
N ILE A 100 -2.83 -0.54 -12.07
CA ILE A 100 -2.93 0.91 -12.30
C ILE A 100 -4.41 1.34 -12.37
N LYS A 101 -5.26 0.55 -13.03
CA LYS A 101 -6.70 0.82 -13.08
C LYS A 101 -7.34 0.76 -11.69
N HIS A 102 -6.95 -0.24 -10.89
CA HIS A 102 -7.44 -0.39 -9.52
C HIS A 102 -7.04 0.81 -8.65
N ALA A 103 -5.77 1.20 -8.71
CA ALA A 103 -5.25 2.39 -8.02
C ALA A 103 -5.99 3.66 -8.45
N GLY A 104 -6.26 3.82 -9.76
CA GLY A 104 -6.97 4.98 -10.30
C GLY A 104 -8.39 5.13 -9.74
N VAL A 105 -9.15 4.03 -9.69
CA VAL A 105 -10.52 4.02 -9.12
C VAL A 105 -10.49 4.37 -7.63
N LEU A 106 -9.62 3.74 -6.85
CA LEU A 106 -9.51 4.02 -5.41
C LEU A 106 -9.05 5.47 -5.16
N ALA A 107 -8.09 5.97 -5.94
CA ALA A 107 -7.61 7.34 -5.81
C ALA A 107 -8.68 8.38 -6.15
N GLN A 108 -9.51 8.12 -7.18
CA GLN A 108 -10.63 8.98 -7.52
C GLN A 108 -11.66 9.01 -6.38
N GLU A 109 -11.96 7.86 -5.79
CA GLU A 109 -12.93 7.75 -4.70
C GLU A 109 -12.41 8.38 -3.39
N ILE A 110 -11.13 8.26 -3.09
CA ILE A 110 -10.53 8.96 -1.94
C ILE A 110 -10.65 10.47 -2.11
N LYS A 111 -10.35 11.00 -3.31
CA LYS A 111 -10.46 12.44 -3.59
C LYS A 111 -11.88 12.98 -3.59
N SER A 112 -12.88 12.14 -3.83
CA SER A 112 -14.28 12.57 -3.77
C SER A 112 -14.80 12.60 -2.33
N ARG A 113 -14.22 11.78 -1.43
CA ARG A 113 -14.68 11.62 -0.03
C ARG A 113 -13.90 12.47 0.99
N PHE A 114 -12.65 12.84 0.71
CA PHE A 114 -11.73 13.51 1.64
C PHE A 114 -11.00 14.69 0.99
#